data_AF-A0A7X9KMS0-F1
#
_entry.id   AF-A0A7X9KMS0-F1
#
_cell.length_a   1.000
_cell.length_b   1.000
_cell.length_c   1.000
_cell.angle_alpha   90.00
_cell.angle_beta   90.00
_cell.angle_gamma   90.00
#
_symmetry.space_group_name_H-M   'P 1'
#
loop_
_entity.id
_entity.type
_entity.pdbx_description
1 polymer ?
#
loop_
_entity_poly.entity_id
_entity_poly.type
_entity_poly.pdbx_seq_one_letter_code
_entity_poly.pdbx_strand_id
1 'polypeptide(L)'
;MNPDRLAELEEQRRFLLSSIRDIEREHDVGDVDDHDFHALRDGYVARAAAVMREIEDGRSSLPPKPTSQWWRRPALIVGTLAVALALGMFVARSAGQRLPGQSLTGGQAVDEIAVQLSEGRRLMNTDAASAAAARAAFERVLELEPGNAEAATYSAYLLVLDGQRADDQQMVQDGVAGLQAAALLDESYGDPH
;
A
#
# COMPACT_ATOMS: atom_id res chain seq x y z
N MET A 1 10.35 25.13 20.71
CA MET A 1 10.71 26.22 19.76
C MET A 1 9.48 26.64 18.94
N ASN A 2 9.41 27.87 18.38
CA ASN A 2 8.30 28.27 17.49
C ASN A 2 8.51 27.71 16.05
N PRO A 3 7.48 27.22 15.34
CA PRO A 3 7.60 26.67 13.99
C PRO A 3 8.16 27.65 12.95
N ASP A 4 7.84 28.94 13.05
CA ASP A 4 8.32 29.98 12.12
C ASP A 4 9.85 30.15 12.27
N ARG A 5 10.33 30.06 13.51
CA ARG A 5 11.77 30.09 13.81
C ARG A 5 12.50 28.86 13.27
N LEU A 6 11.87 27.69 13.29
CA LEU A 6 12.44 26.48 12.70
C LEU A 6 12.55 26.60 11.17
N ALA A 7 11.54 27.17 10.51
CA ALA A 7 11.55 27.41 9.07
C ALA A 7 12.67 28.38 8.68
N GLU A 8 12.84 29.48 9.42
CA GLU A 8 13.93 30.44 9.21
C GLU A 8 15.32 29.77 9.30
N LEU A 9 15.53 28.91 10.30
CA LEU A 9 16.78 28.16 10.44
C LEU A 9 17.00 27.16 9.30
N GLU A 10 15.95 26.51 8.80
CA GLU A 10 16.05 25.60 7.65
C GLU A 10 16.43 26.33 6.35
N GLU A 11 15.87 27.52 6.13
CA GLU A 11 16.26 28.40 5.03
C GLU A 11 17.71 28.86 5.17
N GLN A 12 18.12 29.27 6.37
CA GLN A 12 19.50 29.66 6.66
C GLN A 12 20.49 28.51 6.43
N ARG A 13 20.14 27.29 6.86
CA ARG A 13 20.93 26.08 6.58
C ARG A 13 21.09 25.87 5.07
N ARG A 14 20.00 26.00 4.30
CA ARG A 14 20.04 25.81 2.84
C ARG A 14 20.92 26.85 2.17
N PHE A 15 20.82 28.10 2.58
CA PHE A 15 21.69 29.17 2.11
C PHE A 15 23.16 28.85 2.38
N LEU A 16 23.53 28.52 3.62
CA LEU A 16 24.92 28.22 4.00
C LEU A 16 25.50 27.03 3.21
N LEU A 17 24.75 25.94 3.05
CA LEU A 17 25.18 24.79 2.25
C LEU A 17 25.26 25.09 0.74
N SER A 18 24.49 26.07 0.26
CA SER A 18 24.62 26.56 -1.11
C SER A 18 25.89 27.38 -1.26
N SER A 19 26.16 28.32 -0.35
CA SER A 19 27.37 29.15 -0.36
C SER A 19 28.65 28.33 -0.24
N ILE A 20 28.66 27.24 0.53
CA ILE A 20 29.81 26.31 0.59
C ILE A 20 30.06 25.66 -0.77
N ARG A 21 29.03 25.17 -1.45
CA ARG A 21 29.18 24.54 -2.78
C ARG A 21 29.55 25.54 -3.86
N ASP A 22 29.13 26.79 -3.69
CA ASP A 22 29.45 27.88 -4.60
C ASP A 22 30.93 28.26 -4.47
N ILE A 23 31.41 28.49 -3.25
CA ILE A 23 32.82 28.84 -3.01
C ILE A 23 33.77 27.68 -3.35
N GLU A 24 33.35 26.42 -3.16
CA GLU A 24 34.10 25.25 -3.63
C GLU A 24 34.24 25.24 -5.16
N ARG A 25 33.18 25.62 -5.89
CA ARG A 25 33.22 25.74 -7.35
C ARG A 25 34.10 26.90 -7.80
N GLU A 26 33.96 28.06 -7.17
CA GLU A 26 34.77 29.25 -7.47
C GLU A 26 36.27 28.97 -7.20
N HIS A 27 36.59 28.22 -6.15
CA HIS A 27 37.94 27.73 -5.88
C HIS A 27 38.44 26.74 -6.94
N ASP A 28 37.62 25.76 -7.33
CA ASP A 28 37.97 24.76 -8.35
C ASP A 28 38.31 25.39 -9.71
N VAL A 29 37.66 26.50 -10.07
CA VAL A 29 37.94 27.24 -11.31
C VAL A 29 39.03 28.30 -11.15
N GLY A 30 39.55 28.49 -9.94
CA GLY A 30 40.61 29.44 -9.62
C GLY A 30 40.18 30.89 -9.46
N ASP A 31 38.87 31.15 -9.30
CA ASP A 31 38.32 32.50 -9.08
C ASP A 31 38.56 33.00 -7.65
N VAL A 32 38.87 32.10 -6.71
CA VAL A 32 39.18 32.40 -5.30
C VAL A 32 40.49 31.70 -4.91
N ASP A 33 41.38 32.41 -4.21
CA ASP A 33 42.64 31.83 -3.74
C ASP A 33 42.46 30.90 -2.53
N ASP A 34 43.45 30.04 -2.28
CA ASP A 34 43.39 29.03 -1.22
C ASP A 34 43.15 29.63 0.18
N HIS A 35 43.78 30.78 0.48
CA HIS A 35 43.68 31.38 1.81
C HIS A 35 42.27 31.93 2.06
N ASP A 36 41.73 32.66 1.08
CA ASP A 36 40.40 33.24 1.15
C ASP A 36 39.31 32.15 1.08
N PHE A 37 39.53 31.10 0.28
CA PHE A 37 38.68 29.91 0.25
C PHE A 37 38.58 29.27 1.64
N HIS A 38 39.71 28.99 2.29
CA HIS A 38 39.72 28.36 3.62
C HIS A 38 39.03 29.23 4.67
N ALA A 39 39.32 30.54 4.69
CA ALA A 39 38.71 31.47 5.64
C ALA A 39 37.17 31.56 5.47
N LEU A 40 36.69 31.68 4.23
CA LEU A 40 35.26 31.75 3.93
C LEU A 40 34.56 30.41 4.22
N ARG A 41 35.13 29.30 3.75
CA ARG A 41 34.59 27.96 3.95
C ARG A 41 34.46 27.62 5.43
N ASP A 42 35.50 27.87 6.23
CA ASP A 42 35.48 27.57 7.66
C ASP A 42 34.41 28.41 8.39
N GLY A 43 34.25 29.67 8.00
CA GLY A 43 33.19 30.55 8.51
C GLY A 43 31.78 30.09 8.12
N TYR A 44 31.60 29.54 6.93
CA TYR A 44 30.31 28.94 6.52
C TYR A 44 30.06 27.61 7.22
N VAL A 45 31.06 26.75 7.36
CA VAL A 45 30.97 25.45 8.04
C VAL A 45 30.64 25.63 9.53
N ALA A 46 31.31 26.55 10.21
CA ALA A 46 31.05 26.84 11.62
C ALA A 46 29.60 27.33 11.84
N ARG A 47 29.11 28.25 10.99
CA ARG A 47 27.72 28.72 11.04
C ARG A 47 26.72 27.61 10.69
N ALA A 48 27.02 26.77 9.70
CA ALA A 48 26.16 25.66 9.33
C ALA A 48 26.03 24.65 10.48
N ALA A 49 27.13 24.34 11.17
CA ALA A 49 27.13 23.47 12.33
C ALA A 49 26.31 24.04 13.49
N ALA A 50 26.42 25.35 13.76
CA ALA A 50 25.62 26.03 14.78
C ALA A 50 24.12 25.97 14.46
N VAL A 51 23.74 26.30 13.22
CA VAL A 51 22.33 26.26 12.77
C VAL A 51 21.77 24.84 12.82
N MET A 52 22.53 23.82 12.41
CA MET A 52 22.07 22.43 12.48
C MET A 52 21.83 21.96 13.91
N ARG A 53 22.67 22.38 14.87
CA ARG A 53 22.47 22.10 16.29
C ARG A 53 21.21 22.78 16.84
N GLU A 54 21.01 24.06 16.51
CA GLU A 54 19.81 24.81 16.92
C GLU A 54 18.52 24.20 16.35
N ILE A 55 18.55 23.71 15.11
CA ILE A 55 17.44 22.96 14.50
C ILE A 55 17.16 21.66 15.27
N GLU A 56 18.18 20.90 15.65
CA GLU A 56 18.01 19.62 16.36
C GLU A 56 17.48 19.83 17.78
N ASP A 57 18.01 20.81 18.50
CA ASP A 57 17.52 21.25 19.81
C ASP A 57 16.08 21.80 19.69
N GLY A 58 15.79 22.48 18.59
CA GLY A 58 14.47 22.96 18.22
C GLY A 58 13.45 21.84 17.97
N ARG A 59 13.86 20.77 17.29
CA ARG A 59 13.03 19.60 16.96
C ARG A 59 12.78 18.70 18.16
N SER A 60 13.76 18.52 19.04
CA SER A 60 13.61 17.76 20.28
C SER A 60 12.73 18.48 21.31
N SER A 61 12.63 19.81 21.26
CA SER A 61 11.77 20.62 22.14
C SER A 61 10.36 20.89 21.59
N LEU A 62 10.03 20.42 20.38
CA LEU A 62 8.67 20.47 19.84
C LEU A 62 7.90 19.22 20.31
N PRO A 63 6.63 19.34 20.76
CA PRO A 63 5.78 18.17 20.92
C PRO A 63 5.76 17.41 19.58
N PRO A 64 5.77 16.06 19.58
CA PRO A 64 5.78 15.29 18.34
C PRO A 64 4.65 15.82 17.47
N LYS A 65 5.02 16.34 16.28
CA LYS A 65 4.08 16.83 15.29
C LYS A 65 3.06 15.71 15.11
N PRO A 66 1.75 15.89 15.41
CA PRO A 66 0.78 14.89 15.01
C PRO A 66 1.04 14.69 13.52
N THR A 67 1.26 13.45 13.11
CA THR A 67 1.57 13.07 11.75
C THR A 67 0.32 13.38 10.91
N SER A 68 0.11 14.68 10.65
CA SER A 68 -1.05 15.16 9.94
C SER A 68 -0.81 14.78 8.51
N GLN A 69 -1.51 13.71 8.18
CA GLN A 69 -1.43 12.90 7.01
C GLN A 69 -2.03 13.64 5.80
N TRP A 70 -1.77 14.94 5.68
CA TRP A 70 -2.36 15.81 4.67
C TRP A 70 -1.78 15.50 3.28
N TRP A 71 -0.52 15.08 3.15
CA TRP A 71 -0.01 14.51 1.89
C TRP A 71 -0.80 13.27 1.43
N ARG A 72 -1.42 12.52 2.37
CA ARG A 72 -2.26 11.38 1.98
C ARG A 72 -3.63 11.81 1.47
N ARG A 73 -4.06 13.08 1.60
CA ARG A 73 -5.36 13.50 1.06
C ARG A 73 -5.33 13.64 -0.48
N PRO A 74 -4.35 14.33 -1.12
CA PRO A 74 -4.22 14.27 -2.57
C PRO A 74 -3.59 12.95 -3.04
N ALA A 75 -2.75 12.27 -2.25
CA ALA A 75 -2.22 10.95 -2.65
C ALA A 75 -3.26 9.82 -2.55
N LEU A 76 -4.27 9.92 -1.68
CA LEU A 76 -5.45 9.05 -1.72
C LEU A 76 -6.32 9.39 -2.91
N ILE A 77 -6.54 10.67 -3.26
CA ILE A 77 -7.37 11.00 -4.42
C ILE A 77 -6.69 10.60 -5.72
N VAL A 78 -5.38 10.87 -5.89
CA VAL A 78 -4.59 10.46 -7.08
C VAL A 78 -4.35 8.96 -7.08
N GLY A 79 -4.11 8.35 -5.92
CA GLY A 79 -3.98 6.89 -5.77
C GLY A 79 -5.29 6.18 -6.07
N THR A 80 -6.44 6.67 -5.58
CA THR A 80 -7.76 6.14 -5.91
C THR A 80 -8.13 6.42 -7.37
N LEU A 81 -7.76 7.56 -7.97
CA LEU A 81 -7.95 7.79 -9.40
C LEU A 81 -7.06 6.87 -10.24
N ALA A 82 -5.82 6.64 -9.85
CA ALA A 82 -4.89 5.74 -10.53
C ALA A 82 -5.28 4.27 -10.35
N VAL A 83 -5.80 3.89 -9.18
CA VAL A 83 -6.37 2.56 -8.92
C VAL A 83 -7.72 2.40 -9.62
N ALA A 84 -8.56 3.43 -9.70
CA ALA A 84 -9.81 3.40 -10.47
C ALA A 84 -9.57 3.41 -11.99
N LEU A 85 -8.53 4.09 -12.47
CA LEU A 85 -8.08 4.02 -13.86
C LEU A 85 -7.39 2.68 -14.14
N ALA A 86 -6.61 2.12 -13.22
CA ALA A 86 -5.99 0.81 -13.37
C ALA A 86 -7.02 -0.33 -13.30
N LEU A 87 -7.98 -0.27 -12.39
CA LEU A 87 -9.11 -1.21 -12.32
C LEU A 87 -10.08 -1.00 -13.48
N GLY A 88 -10.31 0.25 -13.93
CA GLY A 88 -11.11 0.55 -15.12
C GLY A 88 -10.44 0.10 -16.42
N MET A 89 -9.11 0.17 -16.52
CA MET A 89 -8.34 -0.31 -17.67
C MET A 89 -8.12 -1.83 -17.64
N PHE A 90 -8.14 -2.45 -16.44
CA PHE A 90 -8.18 -3.91 -16.30
C PHE A 90 -9.56 -4.48 -16.67
N VAL A 91 -10.65 -3.81 -16.26
CA VAL A 91 -12.03 -4.14 -16.71
C VAL A 91 -12.19 -3.90 -18.22
N ALA A 92 -11.54 -2.90 -18.80
CA ALA A 92 -11.60 -2.67 -20.25
C ALA A 92 -10.80 -3.70 -21.07
N ARG A 93 -9.71 -4.27 -20.52
CA ARG A 93 -8.94 -5.31 -21.23
C ARG A 93 -9.51 -6.73 -21.06
N SER A 94 -10.37 -6.94 -20.06
CA SER A 94 -11.16 -8.16 -19.90
C SER A 94 -12.58 -8.08 -20.50
N ALA A 95 -12.95 -6.95 -21.14
CA ALA A 95 -14.27 -6.77 -21.77
C ALA A 95 -14.21 -6.62 -23.31
N GLY A 96 -13.06 -6.92 -23.92
CA GLY A 96 -12.74 -6.41 -25.26
C GLY A 96 -12.33 -7.42 -26.34
N GLN A 97 -12.66 -8.71 -26.22
CA GLN A 97 -12.75 -9.58 -27.40
C GLN A 97 -14.11 -10.26 -27.40
N ARG A 98 -15.12 -9.50 -27.81
CA ARG A 98 -16.44 -10.04 -28.13
C ARG A 98 -16.34 -10.75 -29.48
N LEU A 99 -16.31 -12.09 -29.48
CA LEU A 99 -16.75 -12.82 -30.67
C LEU A 99 -18.27 -12.67 -30.77
N PRO A 100 -18.82 -12.36 -31.97
CA PRO A 100 -20.25 -12.28 -32.15
C PRO A 100 -20.84 -13.69 -32.11
N GLY A 101 -21.70 -14.00 -31.14
CA GLY A 101 -22.63 -15.12 -31.31
C GLY A 101 -23.22 -15.89 -30.12
N GLN A 102 -22.84 -15.69 -28.85
CA GLN A 102 -23.37 -16.53 -27.74
C GLN A 102 -23.30 -15.75 -26.41
N SER A 103 -24.25 -15.72 -25.48
CA SER A 103 -25.70 -16.00 -25.42
C SER A 103 -26.16 -15.51 -24.04
N LEU A 104 -27.45 -15.19 -23.89
CA LEU A 104 -28.06 -14.64 -22.68
C LEU A 104 -28.05 -15.63 -21.49
N THR A 105 -27.49 -15.17 -20.36
CA THR A 105 -27.87 -15.46 -18.95
C THR A 105 -27.52 -16.80 -18.26
N GLY A 106 -26.58 -17.60 -18.75
CA GLY A 106 -26.11 -18.80 -18.01
C GLY A 106 -24.60 -19.04 -18.05
N GLY A 107 -24.02 -19.03 -19.25
CA GLY A 107 -22.59 -19.36 -19.43
C GLY A 107 -21.63 -18.37 -18.79
N GLN A 108 -21.96 -17.07 -18.80
CA GLN A 108 -21.08 -16.04 -18.25
C GLN A 108 -20.85 -16.18 -16.74
N ALA A 109 -21.88 -16.58 -15.97
CA ALA A 109 -21.74 -16.78 -14.54
C ALA A 109 -20.91 -18.04 -14.23
N VAL A 110 -21.09 -19.11 -15.02
CA VAL A 110 -20.30 -20.34 -14.91
C VAL A 110 -18.83 -20.09 -15.23
N ASP A 111 -18.56 -19.32 -16.29
CA ASP A 111 -17.19 -18.91 -16.65
C ASP A 111 -16.58 -18.03 -15.55
N GLU A 112 -17.33 -17.09 -14.98
CA GLU A 112 -16.88 -16.23 -13.87
C GLU A 112 -16.57 -17.07 -12.61
N ILE A 113 -17.44 -18.02 -12.23
CA ILE A 113 -17.21 -18.94 -11.11
C ILE A 113 -15.92 -19.74 -11.32
N ALA A 114 -15.72 -20.33 -12.50
CA ALA A 114 -14.53 -21.12 -12.81
C ALA A 114 -13.25 -20.29 -12.75
N VAL A 115 -13.28 -19.07 -13.28
CA VAL A 115 -12.16 -18.12 -13.22
C VAL A 115 -11.83 -17.77 -11.77
N GLN A 116 -12.82 -17.40 -10.96
CA GLN A 116 -12.61 -16.97 -9.58
C GLN A 116 -12.12 -18.12 -8.68
N LEU A 117 -12.65 -19.34 -8.84
CA LEU A 117 -12.13 -20.53 -8.13
C LEU A 117 -10.66 -20.79 -8.49
N SER A 118 -10.30 -20.68 -9.78
CA SER A 118 -8.92 -20.87 -10.20
C SER A 118 -7.97 -19.81 -9.63
N GLU A 119 -8.42 -18.56 -9.56
CA GLU A 119 -7.64 -17.43 -9.05
C GLU A 119 -7.49 -17.51 -7.53
N GLY A 120 -8.56 -17.83 -6.79
CA GLY A 120 -8.51 -18.07 -5.35
C GLY A 120 -7.50 -19.15 -4.97
N ARG A 121 -7.53 -20.30 -5.67
CA ARG A 121 -6.54 -21.39 -5.46
C ARG A 121 -5.12 -20.92 -5.77
N ARG A 122 -4.92 -20.19 -6.86
CA ARG A 122 -3.60 -19.69 -7.25
C ARG A 122 -3.03 -18.74 -6.18
N LEU A 123 -3.83 -17.77 -5.74
CA LEU A 123 -3.44 -16.76 -4.76
C LEU A 123 -3.17 -17.37 -3.38
N MET A 124 -4.01 -18.30 -2.93
CA MET A 124 -3.83 -19.00 -1.65
C MET A 124 -2.52 -19.80 -1.60
N ASN A 125 -2.06 -20.31 -2.74
CA ASN A 125 -0.82 -21.07 -2.84
C ASN A 125 0.44 -20.20 -3.07
N THR A 126 0.31 -18.88 -3.21
CA THR A 126 1.43 -17.99 -3.53
C THR A 126 2.16 -17.49 -2.28
N ASP A 127 1.48 -16.70 -1.44
CA ASP A 127 2.06 -16.14 -0.22
C ASP A 127 0.96 -15.67 0.75
N ALA A 128 1.35 -15.42 2.01
CA ALA A 128 0.42 -14.97 3.04
C ALA A 128 -0.16 -13.56 2.78
N ALA A 129 0.53 -12.70 2.02
CA ALA A 129 0.01 -11.38 1.67
C ALA A 129 -1.14 -11.46 0.64
N SER A 130 -1.17 -12.53 -0.13
CA SER A 130 -2.20 -12.84 -1.13
C SER A 130 -3.45 -13.49 -0.53
N ALA A 131 -3.44 -13.87 0.75
CA ALA A 131 -4.55 -14.55 1.42
C ALA A 131 -5.87 -13.76 1.38
N ALA A 132 -5.81 -12.43 1.59
CA ALA A 132 -6.99 -11.59 1.54
C ALA A 132 -7.60 -11.52 0.13
N ALA A 133 -6.77 -11.46 -0.91
CA ALA A 133 -7.22 -11.48 -2.30
C ALA A 133 -7.78 -12.86 -2.70
N ALA A 134 -7.17 -13.94 -2.20
CA ALA A 134 -7.68 -15.29 -2.38
C ALA A 134 -9.09 -15.44 -1.77
N ARG A 135 -9.28 -14.94 -0.53
CA ARG A 135 -10.60 -14.97 0.14
C ARG A 135 -11.65 -14.21 -0.65
N ALA A 136 -11.32 -13.01 -1.15
CA ALA A 136 -12.23 -12.21 -1.96
C ALA A 136 -12.66 -12.91 -3.26
N ALA A 137 -11.76 -13.67 -3.91
CA ALA A 137 -12.12 -14.47 -5.08
C ALA A 137 -13.15 -15.57 -4.73
N PHE A 138 -12.99 -16.25 -3.60
CA PHE A 138 -13.97 -17.23 -3.14
C PHE A 138 -15.29 -16.59 -2.69
N GLU A 139 -15.28 -15.44 -2.04
CA GLU A 139 -16.49 -14.70 -1.69
C GLU A 139 -17.29 -14.29 -2.93
N ARG A 140 -16.60 -13.90 -4.00
CA ARG A 140 -17.23 -13.59 -5.29
C ARG A 140 -17.94 -14.80 -5.88
N VAL A 141 -17.40 -16.01 -5.70
CA VAL A 141 -18.08 -17.25 -6.08
C VAL A 141 -19.34 -17.44 -5.24
N LEU A 142 -19.28 -17.22 -3.93
CA LEU A 142 -20.45 -17.36 -3.04
C LEU A 142 -21.55 -16.33 -3.31
N GLU A 143 -21.24 -15.16 -3.85
CA GLU A 143 -22.25 -14.20 -4.31
C GLU A 143 -23.04 -14.72 -5.52
N LEU A 144 -22.41 -15.52 -6.37
CA LEU A 144 -23.03 -16.09 -7.58
C LEU A 144 -23.66 -17.46 -7.29
N GLU A 145 -23.00 -18.27 -6.46
CA GLU A 145 -23.37 -19.62 -6.09
C GLU A 145 -23.17 -19.80 -4.56
N PRO A 146 -24.15 -19.39 -3.73
CA PRO A 146 -24.05 -19.46 -2.26
C PRO A 146 -23.86 -20.88 -1.71
N GLY A 147 -24.22 -21.91 -2.50
CA GLY A 147 -24.08 -23.32 -2.15
C GLY A 147 -22.76 -23.96 -2.55
N ASN A 148 -21.79 -23.19 -3.08
CA ASN A 148 -20.51 -23.73 -3.52
C ASN A 148 -19.65 -24.15 -2.31
N ALA A 149 -19.58 -25.46 -2.04
CA ALA A 149 -18.86 -26.02 -0.90
C ALA A 149 -17.36 -25.69 -0.93
N GLU A 150 -16.73 -25.69 -2.12
CA GLU A 150 -15.30 -25.36 -2.27
C GLU A 150 -15.01 -23.92 -1.84
N ALA A 151 -15.78 -22.96 -2.38
CA ALA A 151 -15.59 -21.54 -2.07
C ALA A 151 -15.88 -21.24 -0.59
N ALA A 152 -16.93 -21.84 -0.02
CA ALA A 152 -17.26 -21.71 1.39
C ALA A 152 -16.12 -22.23 2.28
N THR A 153 -15.57 -23.40 1.95
CA THR A 153 -14.49 -24.03 2.70
C THR A 153 -13.23 -23.17 2.70
N TYR A 154 -12.77 -22.74 1.53
CA TYR A 154 -11.53 -21.96 1.45
C TYR A 154 -11.68 -20.54 2.01
N SER A 155 -12.84 -19.90 1.83
CA SER A 155 -13.10 -18.59 2.44
C SER A 155 -13.03 -18.66 3.97
N ALA A 156 -13.71 -19.66 4.57
CA ALA A 156 -13.73 -19.85 6.01
C ALA A 156 -12.35 -20.27 6.56
N TYR A 157 -11.60 -21.13 5.86
CA TYR A 157 -10.24 -21.50 6.23
C TYR A 157 -9.30 -20.29 6.26
N LEU A 158 -9.36 -19.43 5.23
CA LEU A 158 -8.57 -18.20 5.18
C LEU A 158 -8.95 -17.23 6.31
N LEU A 159 -10.23 -17.15 6.67
CA LEU A 159 -10.70 -16.37 7.83
C LEU A 159 -10.11 -16.87 9.15
N VAL A 160 -10.04 -18.20 9.37
CA VAL A 160 -9.37 -18.77 10.55
C VAL A 160 -7.89 -18.37 10.60
N LEU A 161 -7.18 -18.49 9.47
CA LEU A 161 -5.76 -18.15 9.40
C LEU A 161 -5.51 -16.67 9.68
N ASP A 162 -6.35 -15.78 9.14
CA ASP A 162 -6.24 -14.35 9.39
C ASP A 162 -6.53 -14.03 10.86
N GLY A 163 -7.51 -14.71 11.49
CA GLY A 163 -7.84 -14.52 12.90
C GLY A 163 -6.70 -14.94 13.81
N GLN A 164 -6.03 -16.06 13.50
CA GLN A 164 -4.84 -16.52 14.23
C GLN A 164 -3.68 -15.53 14.13
N ARG A 165 -3.44 -14.95 12.95
CA ARG A 165 -2.38 -13.94 12.77
C ARG A 165 -2.67 -12.63 13.49
N ALA A 166 -3.95 -12.25 13.56
CA ALA A 166 -4.41 -11.05 14.21
C ALA A 166 -4.58 -11.20 15.73
N ASP A 167 -4.43 -12.42 16.28
CA ASP A 167 -4.78 -12.77 17.66
C ASP A 167 -6.26 -12.43 17.99
N ASP A 168 -7.13 -12.56 16.99
CA ASP A 168 -8.57 -12.29 17.10
C ASP A 168 -9.34 -13.60 17.28
N GLN A 169 -9.65 -13.92 18.55
CA GLN A 169 -10.36 -15.14 18.90
C GLN A 169 -11.78 -15.19 18.33
N GLN A 170 -12.45 -14.05 18.16
CA GLN A 170 -13.80 -14.02 17.60
C GLN A 170 -13.76 -14.36 16.11
N MET A 171 -12.81 -13.80 15.37
CA MET A 171 -12.64 -14.09 13.95
C MET A 171 -12.27 -15.55 13.69
N VAL A 172 -11.47 -16.16 14.58
CA VAL A 172 -11.21 -17.61 14.54
C VAL A 172 -12.48 -18.41 14.76
N GLN A 173 -13.34 -18.02 15.71
CA GLN A 173 -14.61 -18.70 15.94
C GLN A 173 -15.55 -18.59 14.74
N ASP A 174 -15.64 -17.41 14.13
CA ASP A 174 -16.44 -17.17 12.92
C ASP A 174 -15.95 -18.03 11.75
N GLY A 175 -14.64 -18.12 11.55
CA GLY A 175 -14.04 -19.00 10.53
C GLY A 175 -14.30 -20.48 10.80
N VAL A 176 -14.21 -20.93 12.05
CA VAL A 176 -14.54 -22.32 12.43
C VAL A 176 -16.02 -22.62 12.20
N ALA A 177 -16.92 -21.72 12.56
CA ALA A 177 -18.35 -21.86 12.28
C ALA A 177 -18.61 -21.91 10.76
N GLY A 178 -17.91 -21.08 9.98
CA GLY A 178 -17.96 -21.13 8.51
C GLY A 178 -17.52 -22.47 7.93
N LEU A 179 -16.46 -23.08 8.47
CA LEU A 179 -16.01 -24.42 8.05
C LEU A 179 -17.04 -25.50 8.35
N GLN A 180 -17.70 -25.42 9.51
CA GLN A 180 -18.80 -26.34 9.85
C GLN A 180 -19.97 -26.18 8.88
N ALA A 181 -20.34 -24.94 8.56
CA ALA A 181 -21.39 -24.66 7.58
C ALA A 181 -21.01 -25.17 6.17
N ALA A 182 -19.75 -25.02 5.76
CA ALA A 182 -19.26 -25.52 4.48
C ALA A 182 -19.30 -27.06 4.41
N ALA A 183 -18.97 -27.76 5.50
CA ALA A 183 -19.06 -29.22 5.57
C ALA A 183 -20.50 -29.74 5.33
N LEU A 184 -21.52 -28.98 5.77
CA LEU A 184 -22.92 -29.31 5.51
C LEU A 184 -23.32 -29.12 4.03
N LEU A 185 -22.61 -28.27 3.28
CA LEU A 185 -22.82 -28.12 1.84
C LEU A 185 -22.23 -29.30 1.06
N ASP A 186 -21.09 -29.82 1.49
CA ASP A 186 -20.42 -30.97 0.86
C ASP A 186 -21.24 -32.28 1.00
N GLU A 187 -21.96 -32.45 2.11
CA GLU A 187 -22.90 -33.56 2.32
C GLU A 187 -24.01 -33.64 1.24
N SER A 188 -24.29 -32.52 0.55
CA SER A 188 -25.26 -32.46 -0.56
C SER A 188 -24.68 -32.85 -1.94
N TYR A 189 -23.36 -33.05 -2.06
CA TYR A 189 -22.71 -33.50 -3.31
C TYR A 189 -22.73 -35.04 -3.47
N GLY A 190 -23.19 -35.75 -2.43
CA GLY A 190 -23.15 -37.22 -2.32
C GLY A 190 -24.36 -37.99 -2.87
N ASP A 191 -25.33 -37.37 -3.55
CA ASP A 191 -26.43 -38.10 -4.18
C ASP A 191 -26.36 -38.04 -5.73
N PRO A 192 -25.66 -38.99 -6.37
CA PRO A 192 -25.81 -39.21 -7.80
C PRO A 192 -27.13 -39.96 -8.06
N HIS A 193 -28.18 -39.24 -8.47
CA HIS A 193 -29.32 -39.85 -9.16
C HIS A 193 -28.97 -40.16 -10.63
#